data_AF-A0A2T6SQA1-F1
#
_entry.id   AF-A0A2T6SQA1-F1
#
_cell.length_a   1.000
_cell.length_b   1.000
_cell.length_c   1.000
_cell.angle_alpha   90.00
_cell.angle_beta   90.00
_cell.angle_gamma   90.00
#
_symmetry.space_group_name_H-M   'P 1'
#
loop_
_entity.id
_entity.type
_entity.pdbx_description
1 polymer ?
#
loop_
_entity_poly.entity_id
_entity_poly.type
_entity_poly.pdbx_seq_one_letter_code
_entity_poly.pdbx_strand_id
1 'polypeptide(L)'
;KKDLMLVFWLTMGGSLCFYTFTVYLKIFLTNSSSFSPKESSFIMLLALSFFIFFQPLCGMLADKIKRTQMLMVFAITGLIVTPVVFYGIKHATGVYEALFYEILALSSMSFYTCIAGVIKAELFPEHVRALGVGLAYAIANALFGGSASYVALQFKQHGFEAGFVGHVR
;
A
#
# COMPACT_ATOMS: atom_id res chain seq x y z
N LYS A 1 -12.66 20.72 -12.11
CA LYS A 1 -11.62 21.19 -11.13
C LYS A 1 -11.72 20.46 -9.78
N LYS A 2 -12.90 20.35 -9.16
CA LYS A 2 -13.09 19.59 -7.89
C LYS A 2 -12.77 18.09 -8.03
N ASP A 3 -13.14 17.47 -9.15
CA ASP A 3 -12.93 16.03 -9.38
C ASP A 3 -11.44 15.66 -9.51
N LEU A 4 -10.63 16.57 -10.08
CA LEU A 4 -9.19 16.37 -10.24
C LEU A 4 -8.46 16.38 -8.89
N MET A 5 -8.86 17.26 -7.97
CA MET A 5 -8.33 17.30 -6.60
C MET A 5 -8.72 16.07 -5.79
N LEU A 6 -9.97 15.61 -5.90
CA LEU A 6 -10.45 14.40 -5.24
C LEU A 6 -9.63 13.18 -5.66
N VAL A 7 -9.40 13.03 -6.96
CA VAL A 7 -8.60 11.94 -7.52
C VAL A 7 -7.13 12.04 -7.12
N PHE A 8 -6.58 13.26 -7.05
CA PHE A 8 -5.23 13.50 -6.56
C PHE A 8 -5.06 13.00 -5.13
N TRP A 9 -5.89 13.46 -4.19
CA TRP A 9 -5.84 13.05 -2.78
C TRP A 9 -6.04 11.54 -2.61
N LEU A 10 -6.96 10.97 -3.38
CA LEU A 10 -7.28 9.56 -3.34
C LEU A 10 -6.14 8.69 -3.86
N THR A 11 -5.48 9.13 -4.93
CA THR A 11 -4.31 8.46 -5.50
C THR A 11 -3.10 8.59 -4.56
N MET A 12 -2.93 9.75 -3.93
CA MET A 12 -1.83 10.01 -2.99
C MET A 12 -1.96 9.14 -1.74
N GLY A 13 -3.15 9.11 -1.11
CA GLY A 13 -3.43 8.28 0.07
C GLY A 13 -3.34 6.78 -0.22
N GLY A 14 -3.91 6.33 -1.35
CA GLY A 14 -3.82 4.93 -1.75
C GLY A 14 -2.38 4.49 -2.05
N SER A 15 -1.58 5.36 -2.67
CA SER A 15 -0.16 5.04 -2.95
C SER A 15 0.66 5.00 -1.66
N LEU A 16 0.43 5.94 -0.73
CA LEU A 16 1.08 5.95 0.57
C LEU A 16 0.78 4.64 1.33
N CYS A 17 -0.49 4.26 1.45
CA CYS A 17 -0.89 2.99 2.10
C CYS A 17 -0.29 1.77 1.39
N PHE A 18 -0.22 1.78 0.05
CA PHE A 18 0.41 0.69 -0.72
C PHE A 18 1.85 0.48 -0.30
N TYR A 19 2.66 1.54 -0.30
CA TYR A 19 4.07 1.46 0.08
C TYR A 19 4.26 1.16 1.57
N THR A 20 3.39 1.66 2.44
CA THR A 20 3.40 1.35 3.87
C THR A 20 3.24 -0.15 4.10
N PHE A 21 2.26 -0.79 3.48
CA PHE A 21 1.99 -2.21 3.71
C PHE A 21 2.89 -3.15 2.92
N THR A 22 3.29 -2.79 1.69
CA THR A 22 4.11 -3.71 0.87
C THR A 22 5.61 -3.58 1.09
N VAL A 23 6.12 -2.36 1.31
CA VAL A 23 7.56 -2.11 1.42
C VAL A 23 7.95 -1.90 2.87
N TYR A 24 7.30 -0.96 3.56
CA TYR A 24 7.70 -0.60 4.91
C TYR A 24 7.38 -1.70 5.93
N LEU A 25 6.28 -2.43 5.79
CA LEU A 25 5.95 -3.55 6.68
C LEU A 25 7.02 -4.65 6.65
N LYS A 26 7.60 -4.98 5.48
CA LYS A 26 8.73 -5.91 5.38
C LYS A 26 9.96 -5.41 6.13
N ILE A 27 10.25 -4.12 5.99
CA ILE A 27 11.36 -3.46 6.69
C ILE A 27 11.13 -3.51 8.20
N PHE A 28 9.89 -3.27 8.64
CA PHE A 28 9.48 -3.33 10.04
C PHE A 28 9.55 -4.76 10.61
N LEU A 29 9.12 -5.77 9.83
CA LEU A 29 9.25 -7.19 10.17
C LEU A 29 10.71 -7.58 10.42
N THR A 30 11.65 -7.02 9.65
CA THR A 30 13.07 -7.39 9.74
C THR A 30 13.86 -6.56 10.76
N ASN A 31 13.53 -5.28 10.93
CA ASN A 31 14.33 -4.36 11.76
C ASN A 31 13.72 -4.08 13.13
N SER A 32 12.40 -4.23 13.30
CA SER A 32 11.67 -3.79 14.50
C SER A 32 10.94 -4.90 15.23
N SER A 33 10.92 -6.10 14.65
CA SER A 33 10.43 -7.32 15.28
C SER A 33 11.52 -8.38 15.23
N SER A 34 11.38 -9.42 16.05
CA SER A 34 12.40 -10.45 16.25
C SER A 34 12.55 -11.45 15.08
N PHE A 35 11.99 -11.14 13.90
CA PHE A 35 12.00 -12.03 12.75
C PHE A 35 13.29 -11.87 11.94
N SER A 36 13.85 -13.00 11.51
CA SER A 36 14.98 -13.01 10.59
C SER A 36 14.57 -12.51 9.20
N PRO A 37 15.51 -12.00 8.38
CA PRO A 37 15.22 -11.60 7.00
C PRO A 37 14.59 -12.71 6.14
N LYS A 38 14.91 -13.98 6.43
CA LYS A 38 14.33 -15.15 5.77
C LYS A 38 12.86 -15.33 6.15
N GLU A 39 12.53 -15.25 7.44
CA GLU A 39 11.15 -15.35 7.92
C GLU A 39 10.30 -14.18 7.43
N SER A 40 10.81 -12.95 7.49
CA SER A 40 10.11 -11.77 6.95
C SER A 40 9.81 -11.90 5.47
N SER A 41 10.75 -12.44 4.69
CA SER A 41 10.55 -12.68 3.25
C SER A 41 9.52 -13.79 3.00
N PHE A 42 9.50 -14.83 3.84
CA PHE A 42 8.52 -15.92 3.76
C PHE A 42 7.10 -15.45 4.11
N ILE A 43 6.95 -14.64 5.17
CA ILE A 43 5.68 -14.01 5.55
C ILE A 43 5.15 -13.16 4.39
N MET A 44 5.99 -12.28 3.85
CA MET A 44 5.62 -11.40 2.74
C MET A 44 5.24 -12.20 1.48
N LEU A 45 5.97 -13.28 1.18
CA LEU A 45 5.66 -14.17 0.05
C LEU A 45 4.26 -14.79 0.20
N LEU A 46 3.94 -15.34 1.37
CA LEU A 46 2.64 -15.95 1.63
C LEU A 46 1.51 -14.91 1.60
N ALA A 47 1.72 -13.74 2.19
CA ALA A 47 0.73 -12.68 2.21
C ALA A 47 0.46 -12.11 0.81
N LEU A 48 1.49 -11.90 0.00
CA LEU A 48 1.34 -11.49 -1.41
C LEU A 48 0.67 -12.59 -2.24
N SER A 49 0.98 -13.85 -1.97
CA SER A 49 0.31 -14.98 -2.64
C SER A 49 -1.19 -14.96 -2.33
N PHE A 50 -1.57 -14.78 -1.06
CA PHE A 50 -2.96 -14.59 -0.65
C PHE A 50 -3.59 -13.37 -1.35
N PHE A 51 -2.87 -12.25 -1.40
CA PHE A 51 -3.34 -11.01 -2.01
C PHE A 51 -3.72 -11.18 -3.50
N ILE A 52 -2.94 -11.97 -4.25
CA ILE A 52 -3.24 -12.28 -5.67
C ILE A 52 -4.61 -12.97 -5.80
N PHE A 53 -4.94 -13.91 -4.92
CA PHE A 53 -6.24 -14.61 -4.97
C PHE A 53 -7.38 -13.78 -4.39
N PHE A 54 -7.09 -12.90 -3.43
CA PHE A 54 -8.09 -12.06 -2.79
C PHE A 54 -8.52 -10.89 -3.67
N GLN A 55 -7.62 -10.34 -4.51
CA GLN A 55 -7.92 -9.23 -5.40
C GLN A 55 -9.10 -9.47 -6.37
N PRO A 56 -9.21 -10.61 -7.08
CA PRO A 56 -10.38 -10.92 -7.91
C PRO A 56 -11.70 -10.94 -7.13
N LEU A 57 -11.69 -11.47 -5.90
CA LEU A 57 -12.88 -11.51 -5.05
C LEU A 57 -13.34 -10.10 -4.67
N CYS A 58 -12.39 -9.23 -4.29
CA CYS A 58 -12.68 -7.82 -4.04
C CYS A 58 -13.14 -7.10 -5.32
N GLY A 59 -12.60 -7.45 -6.49
CA GLY A 59 -13.06 -6.93 -7.79
C GLY A 59 -14.51 -7.30 -8.08
N MET A 60 -14.89 -8.56 -7.91
CA MET A 60 -16.28 -9.01 -8.07
C MET A 60 -17.22 -8.33 -7.07
N LEU A 61 -16.74 -8.03 -5.86
CA LEU A 61 -17.49 -7.26 -4.87
C LEU A 61 -17.65 -5.80 -5.30
N ALA A 62 -16.61 -5.21 -5.89
CA ALA A 62 -16.64 -3.84 -6.41
C ALA A 62 -17.63 -3.68 -7.57
N ASP A 63 -17.90 -4.73 -8.34
CA ASP A 63 -18.90 -4.69 -9.42
C ASP A 63 -20.34 -4.56 -8.86
N LYS A 64 -20.56 -4.99 -7.61
CA LYS A 64 -21.87 -4.94 -6.94
C LYS A 64 -22.03 -3.73 -6.02
N ILE A 65 -20.93 -3.19 -5.48
CA ILE A 65 -20.92 -2.09 -4.53
C ILE A 65 -20.49 -0.80 -5.23
N LYS A 66 -21.08 0.36 -4.87
CA LYS A 66 -20.65 1.63 -5.45
C LYS A 66 -19.19 1.90 -5.08
N ARG A 67 -18.41 2.38 -6.04
CA ARG A 67 -16.98 2.68 -5.88
C ARG A 67 -16.70 3.67 -4.75
N THR A 68 -17.58 4.66 -4.58
CA THR A 68 -17.50 5.62 -3.46
C THR A 68 -17.63 4.95 -2.10
N GLN A 69 -18.47 3.92 -1.97
CA GLN A 69 -18.59 3.13 -0.74
C GLN A 69 -17.32 2.31 -0.48
N MET A 70 -16.74 1.69 -1.52
CA MET A 70 -15.47 0.96 -1.42
C MET A 70 -14.32 1.87 -0.94
N LEU A 71 -14.26 3.11 -1.42
CA LEU A 71 -13.27 4.10 -0.98
C LEU A 71 -13.48 4.54 0.47
N MET A 72 -14.72 4.70 0.92
CA MET A 72 -15.01 4.97 2.33
C MET A 72 -14.61 3.79 3.22
N VAL A 73 -14.90 2.56 2.80
CA VAL A 73 -14.46 1.34 3.50
C VAL A 73 -12.95 1.29 3.57
N PHE A 74 -12.23 1.55 2.47
CA PHE A 74 -10.77 1.64 2.48
C PHE A 74 -10.26 2.70 3.45
N ALA A 75 -10.83 3.90 3.46
CA ALA A 75 -10.38 4.97 4.36
C ALA A 75 -10.58 4.60 5.84
N ILE A 76 -11.75 4.06 6.19
CA ILE A 76 -12.09 3.66 7.56
C ILE A 76 -11.22 2.47 8.00
N THR A 77 -11.15 1.43 7.17
CA THR A 77 -10.35 0.23 7.46
C THR A 77 -8.87 0.58 7.52
N GLY A 78 -8.34 1.39 6.60
CA GLY A 78 -6.95 1.85 6.65
C GLY A 78 -6.63 2.60 7.95
N LEU A 79 -7.51 3.49 8.42
CA LEU A 79 -7.29 4.24 9.66
C LEU A 79 -7.24 3.33 10.89
N ILE A 80 -8.09 2.29 10.94
CA ILE A 80 -8.20 1.39 12.09
C ILE A 80 -7.16 0.27 12.02
N VAL A 81 -6.96 -0.33 10.85
CA VAL A 81 -6.09 -1.49 10.63
C VAL A 81 -4.62 -1.10 10.74
N THR A 82 -4.23 0.09 10.25
CA THR A 82 -2.82 0.53 10.30
C THR A 82 -2.22 0.43 11.72
N PRO A 83 -2.76 1.10 12.76
CA PRO A 83 -2.19 1.01 14.11
C PRO A 83 -2.27 -0.41 14.68
N VAL A 84 -3.34 -1.16 14.40
CA VAL A 84 -3.51 -2.54 14.87
C VAL A 84 -2.44 -3.46 14.29
N VAL A 85 -2.12 -3.31 13.00
CA VAL A 85 -1.10 -4.13 12.32
C VAL A 85 0.29 -3.83 12.84
N PHE A 86 0.67 -2.54 12.95
CA PHE A 86 2.01 -2.19 13.46
C PHE A 86 2.19 -2.60 14.92
N TYR A 87 1.17 -2.40 15.75
CA TYR A 87 1.20 -2.84 17.14
C TYR A 87 1.25 -4.37 17.25
N GLY A 88 0.43 -5.05 16.45
CA GLY A 88 0.35 -6.51 16.41
C GLY A 88 1.65 -7.17 15.96
N ILE A 89 2.24 -6.71 14.85
CA ILE A 89 3.52 -7.23 14.35
C ILE A 89 4.65 -6.99 15.34
N LYS A 90 4.66 -5.84 16.03
CA LYS A 90 5.70 -5.53 17.03
C LYS A 90 5.69 -6.52 18.20
N HIS A 91 4.53 -7.05 18.57
CA HIS A 91 4.37 -8.00 19.68
C HIS A 91 4.14 -9.44 19.21
N ALA A 92 4.16 -9.68 17.90
CA ALA A 92 3.98 -11.00 17.34
C ALA A 92 5.15 -11.90 17.77
N THR A 93 4.80 -13.05 18.34
CA THR A 93 5.77 -14.02 18.86
C THR A 93 6.09 -15.10 17.84
N GLY A 94 5.24 -15.24 16.82
CA GLY A 94 5.37 -16.27 15.79
C GLY A 94 5.05 -15.77 14.38
N VAL A 95 5.57 -16.52 13.40
CA VAL A 95 5.42 -16.26 11.96
C VAL A 95 3.95 -16.21 11.54
N TYR A 96 3.09 -17.06 12.12
CA TYR A 96 1.67 -17.11 11.80
C TYR A 96 0.89 -15.87 12.28
N GLU A 97 1.26 -15.31 13.44
CA GLU A 97 0.65 -14.08 13.96
C GLU A 97 1.03 -12.90 13.08
N ALA A 98 2.32 -12.78 12.74
CA ALA A 98 2.82 -11.76 11.82
C ALA A 98 2.15 -11.87 10.44
N LEU A 99 1.99 -13.10 9.92
CA LEU A 99 1.30 -13.36 8.66
C LEU A 99 -0.17 -12.93 8.71
N PHE A 100 -0.87 -13.16 9.82
CA PHE A 100 -2.25 -12.71 9.99
C PHE A 100 -2.37 -11.18 9.90
N TYR A 101 -1.49 -10.44 10.58
CA TYR A 101 -1.49 -8.97 10.51
C TYR A 101 -1.12 -8.45 9.12
N GLU A 102 -0.19 -9.11 8.43
CA GLU A 102 0.16 -8.78 7.04
C GLU A 102 -1.04 -9.02 6.09
N ILE A 103 -1.73 -10.16 6.23
CA ILE A 103 -2.95 -10.45 5.47
C ILE A 103 -4.04 -9.41 5.76
N LEU A 104 -4.21 -9.01 7.02
CA LEU A 104 -5.18 -7.99 7.40
C LEU A 104 -4.88 -6.63 6.73
N ALA A 105 -3.60 -6.24 6.72
CA ALA A 105 -3.13 -5.04 6.04
C ALA A 105 -3.43 -5.08 4.53
N LEU A 106 -3.02 -6.14 3.84
CA LEU A 106 -3.23 -6.30 2.40
C LEU A 106 -4.71 -6.47 2.04
N SER A 107 -5.51 -7.08 2.90
CA SER A 107 -6.97 -7.19 2.71
C SER A 107 -7.64 -5.82 2.76
N SER A 108 -7.27 -4.97 3.73
CA SER A 108 -7.76 -3.58 3.78
C SER A 108 -7.39 -2.81 2.50
N MET A 109 -6.19 -3.04 1.98
CA MET A 109 -5.71 -2.40 0.76
C MET A 109 -6.38 -2.90 -0.52
N SER A 110 -6.89 -4.14 -0.50
CA SER A 110 -7.59 -4.73 -1.64
C SER A 110 -8.81 -3.92 -2.06
N PHE A 111 -9.52 -3.30 -1.11
CA PHE A 111 -10.68 -2.43 -1.37
C PHE A 111 -10.35 -1.21 -2.24
N TYR A 112 -9.12 -0.70 -2.17
CA TYR A 112 -8.65 0.37 -3.04
C TYR A 112 -8.07 -0.16 -4.35
N THR A 113 -7.20 -1.18 -4.29
CA THR A 113 -6.45 -1.63 -5.49
C THR A 113 -7.37 -2.19 -6.58
N CYS A 114 -8.44 -2.90 -6.22
CA CYS A 114 -9.36 -3.48 -7.19
C CYS A 114 -10.15 -2.41 -8.01
N ILE A 115 -10.44 -1.26 -7.41
CA ILE A 115 -11.17 -0.16 -8.07
C ILE A 115 -10.25 0.90 -8.68
N ALA A 116 -9.01 1.00 -8.22
CA ALA A 116 -8.06 2.03 -8.65
C ALA A 116 -7.82 2.00 -10.16
N GLY A 117 -7.79 0.81 -10.78
CA GLY A 117 -7.67 0.66 -12.23
C GLY A 117 -8.90 1.18 -12.98
N VAL A 118 -10.10 0.92 -12.45
CA VAL A 118 -11.37 1.27 -13.11
C VAL A 118 -11.69 2.75 -12.95
N ILE A 119 -11.38 3.36 -11.79
CA ILE A 119 -11.50 4.80 -11.58
C ILE A 119 -10.56 5.54 -12.54
N LYS A 120 -9.30 5.09 -12.67
CA LYS A 120 -8.36 5.67 -13.65
C LYS A 120 -8.89 5.51 -15.08
N ALA A 121 -9.49 4.38 -15.42
CA ALA A 121 -10.07 4.17 -16.74
C ALA A 121 -11.26 5.10 -17.05
N GLU A 122 -12.07 5.47 -16.07
CA GLU A 122 -13.20 6.42 -16.25
C GLU A 122 -12.74 7.88 -16.36
N LEU A 123 -11.60 8.21 -15.74
CA LEU A 123 -11.07 9.56 -15.72
C LEU A 123 -10.25 9.93 -16.96
N PHE A 124 -9.74 8.94 -17.72
CA PHE A 124 -8.92 9.18 -18.90
C PHE A 124 -9.67 8.82 -20.19
N PRO A 125 -9.74 9.75 -21.18
CA PRO A 125 -10.35 9.47 -22.49
C PRO A 125 -9.76 8.21 -23.14
N GLU A 126 -10.60 7.41 -23.80
CA GLU A 126 -10.20 6.11 -24.40
C GLU A 126 -8.94 6.19 -25.28
N HIS A 127 -8.76 7.29 -26.02
CA HIS A 127 -7.65 7.50 -26.95
C HIS A 127 -6.27 7.71 -26.29
N VAL A 128 -6.20 7.97 -24.99
CA VAL A 128 -4.94 8.23 -24.25
C VAL A 128 -4.76 7.31 -23.03
N ARG A 129 -5.68 6.38 -22.79
CA ARG A 129 -5.73 5.58 -21.55
C ARG A 129 -4.49 4.72 -21.30
N ALA A 130 -4.00 4.00 -22.33
CA ALA A 130 -2.83 3.14 -22.19
C ALA A 130 -1.53 3.94 -21.97
N LEU A 131 -1.39 5.05 -22.68
CA LEU A 131 -0.20 5.91 -22.66
C LEU A 131 -0.17 6.75 -21.37
N GLY A 132 -1.31 7.33 -20.96
CA GLY A 132 -1.44 8.13 -19.75
C GLY A 132 -1.27 7.33 -18.46
N VAL A 133 -1.88 6.14 -18.36
CA VAL A 133 -1.76 5.30 -17.16
C VAL A 133 -0.35 4.71 -17.02
N GLY A 134 0.24 4.21 -18.13
CA GLY A 134 1.59 3.65 -18.12
C GLY A 134 2.66 4.71 -17.84
N LEU A 135 2.57 5.87 -18.49
CA LEU A 135 3.54 6.97 -18.31
C LEU A 135 3.43 7.59 -16.92
N ALA A 136 2.22 7.86 -16.40
CA ALA A 136 2.04 8.40 -15.06
C ALA A 136 2.50 7.42 -13.97
N TYR A 137 2.26 6.12 -14.16
CA TYR A 137 2.75 5.08 -13.25
C TYR A 137 4.28 4.95 -13.29
N ALA A 138 4.89 4.98 -14.47
CA ALA A 138 6.34 4.95 -14.63
C ALA A 138 7.02 6.18 -14.02
N ILE A 139 6.46 7.38 -14.24
CA ILE A 139 6.98 8.63 -13.66
C ILE A 139 6.79 8.65 -12.14
N ALA A 140 5.63 8.22 -11.62
CA ALA A 140 5.40 8.15 -10.18
C ALA A 140 6.32 7.12 -9.50
N ASN A 141 6.53 5.95 -10.09
CA ASN A 141 7.47 4.96 -9.57
C ASN A 141 8.93 5.42 -9.69
N ALA A 142 9.29 6.13 -10.76
CA ALA A 142 10.62 6.70 -10.92
C ALA A 142 10.89 7.80 -9.88
N LEU A 143 9.91 8.69 -9.65
CA LEU A 143 10.05 9.82 -8.74
C LEU A 143 9.88 9.45 -7.26
N PHE A 144 8.98 8.54 -6.92
CA PHE A 144 8.63 8.22 -5.53
C PHE A 144 9.01 6.80 -5.12
N GLY A 145 8.96 5.82 -6.02
CA GLY A 145 9.31 4.42 -5.70
C GLY A 145 10.83 4.17 -5.64
N GLY A 146 11.56 4.63 -6.66
CA GLY A 146 13.01 4.49 -6.76
C GLY A 146 13.77 5.47 -5.85
N SER A 147 13.33 6.73 -5.82
CA SER A 147 13.99 7.80 -5.05
C SER A 147 13.77 7.69 -3.55
N ALA A 148 12.59 7.25 -3.08
CA ALA A 148 12.35 7.10 -1.64
C ALA A 148 13.23 6.01 -1.02
N SER A 149 13.47 4.91 -1.76
CA SER A 149 14.40 3.86 -1.35
C SER A 149 15.84 4.37 -1.29
N TYR A 150 16.24 5.25 -2.23
CA TYR A 150 17.56 5.86 -2.28
C TYR A 150 17.77 6.90 -1.16
N VAL A 151 16.77 7.76 -0.92
CA VAL A 151 16.78 8.80 0.13
C VAL A 151 16.72 8.16 1.52
N ALA A 152 15.92 7.10 1.72
CA ALA A 152 15.87 6.38 2.99
C ALA A 152 17.22 5.68 3.31
N LEU A 153 17.91 5.12 2.30
CA LEU A 153 19.25 4.54 2.47
C LEU A 153 20.30 5.62 2.80
N GLN A 154 20.23 6.77 2.14
CA GLN A 154 21.12 7.92 2.35
C GLN A 154 20.94 8.57 3.74
N PHE A 155 19.70 8.71 4.22
CA PHE A 155 19.43 9.23 5.56
C PHE A 155 19.86 8.25 6.66
N LYS A 156 19.76 6.94 6.41
CA LYS A 156 20.29 5.90 7.31
C LYS A 156 21.82 5.93 7.39
N GLN A 157 22.51 6.26 6.30
CA GLN A 157 23.97 6.41 6.28
C GLN A 157 24.48 7.66 7.02
N HIS A 158 23.65 8.68 7.20
CA HIS A 158 24.01 9.95 7.87
C HIS A 158 23.48 10.08 9.31
N GLY A 159 22.86 9.03 9.88
CA GLY A 159 22.48 8.97 11.30
C GLY A 159 21.31 9.86 11.73
N PHE A 160 20.51 10.39 10.80
CA PHE A 160 19.35 11.27 11.08
C PHE A 160 18.03 10.57 10.75
N GLU A 161 17.57 9.67 11.63
CA GLU A 161 16.30 8.94 11.45
C GLU A 161 15.05 9.84 11.59
N ALA A 162 15.17 11.01 12.24
CA ALA A 162 14.05 11.93 12.48
C ALA A 162 13.59 12.73 11.24
N GLY A 163 14.41 12.84 10.19
CA GLY A 163 14.09 13.63 8.99
C GLY A 163 13.03 13.01 8.08
N PHE A 164 12.92 11.68 8.07
CA PHE A 164 11.96 10.97 7.22
C PHE A 164 10.51 11.18 7.70
N VAL A 165 10.31 11.42 9.00
CA VAL A 165 8.99 11.74 9.59
C VAL A 165 8.46 13.09 9.11
N GLY A 166 9.33 14.03 8.72
CA GLY A 166 8.94 15.32 8.14
C GLY A 166 8.54 15.26 6.66
N HIS A 167 9.05 14.27 5.91
CA HIS A 167 8.71 14.07 4.49
C HIS A 167 7.44 13.22 4.29
N VAL A 168 7.12 12.40 5.29
CA VAL A 168 5.92 11.55 5.33
C VAL A 168 4.70 12.29 5.94
N ARG A 169 4.91 13.50 6.47
CA ARG A 169 3.82 14.41 6.87
C ARG A 169 3.27 15.20 5.70
#